data_AF-A0A2N1JGG9-F1
#
_entry.id   AF-A0A2N1JGG9-F1
#
_cell.length_a   1.000
_cell.length_b   1.000
_cell.length_c   1.000
_cell.angle_alpha   90.00
_cell.angle_beta   90.00
_cell.angle_gamma   90.00
#
_symmetry.space_group_name_H-M   'P 1'
#
loop_
_entity.id
_entity.type
_entity.pdbx_description
1 polymer ?
#
loop_
_entity_poly.entity_id
_entity_poly.type
_entity_poly.pdbx_seq_one_letter_code
_entity_poly.pdbx_strand_id
1 'polypeptide(L)'
;MALRQALRSSFGRPVRLSGLRTYVSSTPMSVEESIREKVTHEFAPEQLLVRNDSMKHAHHAAMAAQGGGNGETHFFVEIVSDRFQGKPQIARHRAVNALLGAEFEL
;
A
#
# COMPACT_ATOMS: atom_id res chain seq x y z
N MET A 1 45.58 -20.75 61.88
CA MET A 1 44.11 -20.53 61.86
C MET A 1 43.83 -19.59 60.70
N ALA A 2 43.43 -20.10 59.55
CA ALA A 2 42.02 -20.29 59.16
C ALA A 2 41.43 -18.98 58.62
N LEU A 3 40.69 -18.90 57.51
CA LEU A 3 40.26 -19.85 56.50
C LEU A 3 39.42 -19.03 55.49
N ARG A 4 39.67 -19.23 54.19
CA ARG A 4 38.73 -19.23 53.04
C ARG A 4 37.98 -17.98 52.54
N GLN A 5 38.06 -17.92 51.20
CA GLN A 5 37.01 -17.71 50.18
C GLN A 5 36.34 -16.34 50.03
N ALA A 6 36.54 -15.75 48.84
CA ALA A 6 35.48 -15.72 47.83
C ALA A 6 36.07 -15.56 46.42
N LEU A 7 35.83 -16.57 45.58
CA LEU A 7 36.08 -16.55 44.13
C LEU A 7 35.05 -15.64 43.46
N ARG A 8 35.48 -14.67 42.66
CA ARG A 8 34.62 -13.99 41.68
C ARG A 8 35.02 -14.45 40.28
N SER A 9 34.26 -15.40 39.75
CA SER A 9 34.21 -15.70 38.33
C SER A 9 33.62 -14.51 37.59
N SER A 10 34.41 -13.81 36.77
CA SER A 10 33.84 -12.96 35.71
C SER A 10 33.80 -13.77 34.42
N PHE A 11 32.59 -14.24 34.14
CA PHE A 11 32.14 -14.84 32.90
C PHE A 11 32.57 -14.04 31.67
N GLY A 12 32.93 -14.76 30.61
CA GLY A 12 33.17 -14.19 29.29
C GLY A 12 31.94 -13.48 28.73
N ARG A 13 32.18 -12.44 27.95
CA ARG A 13 31.17 -11.85 27.06
C ARG A 13 31.59 -12.12 25.62
N PRO A 14 30.91 -13.00 24.88
CA PRO A 14 31.06 -13.02 23.44
C PRO A 14 30.44 -11.73 22.88
N VAL A 15 31.23 -10.93 22.17
CA VAL A 15 30.72 -9.82 21.38
C VAL A 15 30.02 -10.41 20.16
N ARG A 16 28.71 -10.59 20.24
CA ARG A 16 27.85 -10.87 19.08
C ARG A 16 27.08 -9.61 18.73
N LEU A 17 27.61 -8.84 17.79
CA LEU A 17 26.91 -7.78 17.07
C LEU A 17 26.86 -8.21 15.60
N SER A 18 25.76 -8.19 14.88
CA SER A 18 24.33 -8.05 15.15
C SER A 18 23.74 -8.07 13.75
N GLY A 19 22.71 -8.90 13.52
CA GLY A 19 22.14 -9.14 12.20
C GLY A 19 21.82 -7.86 11.43
N LEU A 20 22.11 -7.89 10.13
CA LEU A 20 21.57 -6.99 9.14
C LEU A 20 20.04 -7.04 9.26
N ARG A 21 19.47 -6.07 9.97
CA ARG A 21 18.02 -5.89 10.06
C ARG A 21 17.60 -5.24 8.76
N THR A 22 17.18 -6.06 7.79
CA THR A 22 16.53 -5.60 6.57
C THR A 22 15.39 -4.68 6.99
N TYR A 23 15.54 -3.38 6.71
CA TYR A 23 14.48 -2.42 6.95
C TYR A 23 13.49 -2.61 5.81
N VAL A 24 12.40 -3.33 6.06
CA VAL A 24 11.24 -3.30 5.18
C VAL A 24 10.65 -1.91 5.37
N SER A 25 10.88 -0.99 4.41
CA SER A 25 10.22 0.31 4.44
C SER A 25 8.74 0.08 4.17
N SER A 26 7.90 0.12 5.20
CA SER A 26 6.46 0.26 5.03
C SER A 26 6.16 1.72 4.67
N THR A 27 6.51 2.13 3.47
CA THR A 27 5.97 3.37 2.90
C THR A 27 4.47 3.15 2.75
N PRO A 28 3.60 4.04 3.28
CA PRO A 28 2.18 3.94 2.97
C PRO A 28 2.02 4.00 1.45
N MET A 29 1.43 2.96 0.87
CA MET A 29 1.23 2.88 -0.59
C MET A 29 0.38 4.07 -1.04
N SER A 30 0.71 4.65 -2.19
CA SER A 30 -0.15 5.66 -2.81
C SER A 30 -1.49 5.04 -3.21
N VAL A 31 -2.54 5.86 -3.34
CA VAL A 31 -3.84 5.39 -3.82
C VAL A 31 -3.67 4.81 -5.24
N GLU A 32 -2.78 5.39 -6.05
CA GLU A 32 -2.46 4.84 -7.38
C GLU A 32 -1.90 3.41 -7.33
N GLU A 33 -0.93 3.16 -6.44
CA GLU A 33 -0.33 1.84 -6.25
C GLU A 33 -1.37 0.83 -5.78
N SER A 34 -2.20 1.20 -4.80
CA SER A 34 -3.29 0.37 -4.31
C SER A 34 -4.29 0.01 -5.41
N ILE A 35 -4.69 0.98 -6.24
CA ILE A 35 -5.55 0.74 -7.42
C ILE A 35 -4.88 -0.27 -8.36
N ARG A 36 -3.59 -0.07 -8.67
CA ARG A 36 -2.84 -0.94 -9.59
C ARG A 36 -2.79 -2.37 -9.09
N GLU A 37 -2.45 -2.58 -7.83
CA GLU A 37 -2.40 -3.91 -7.21
C GLU A 37 -3.76 -4.60 -7.22
N LYS A 38 -4.81 -3.93 -6.73
CA LYS A 38 -6.16 -4.51 -6.64
C LYS A 38 -6.70 -4.87 -8.02
N VAL A 39 -6.59 -3.97 -9.00
CA VAL A 39 -7.09 -4.20 -10.36
C VAL A 39 -6.32 -5.33 -11.03
N THR A 40 -4.99 -5.39 -10.83
CA THR A 40 -4.16 -6.46 -11.39
C THR A 40 -4.54 -7.81 -10.80
N HIS A 41 -4.75 -7.88 -9.49
CA HIS A 41 -5.10 -9.11 -8.80
C HIS A 41 -6.51 -9.62 -9.16
N GLU A 42 -7.51 -8.73 -9.18
CA GLU A 42 -8.91 -9.13 -9.42
C GLU A 42 -9.21 -9.41 -10.90
N PHE A 43 -8.73 -8.54 -11.78
CA PHE A 43 -9.12 -8.56 -13.19
C PHE A 43 -8.08 -9.20 -14.11
N ALA A 44 -6.86 -9.45 -13.64
CA ALA A 44 -5.77 -10.00 -14.46
C ALA A 44 -5.71 -9.38 -15.87
N PRO A 45 -5.58 -8.04 -15.96
CA PRO A 45 -5.73 -7.33 -17.22
C PRO A 45 -4.58 -7.60 -18.17
N GLU A 46 -4.89 -7.68 -19.47
CA GLU A 46 -3.90 -7.67 -20.53
C GLU A 46 -3.27 -6.27 -20.68
N GLN A 47 -4.06 -5.22 -20.44
CA GLN A 47 -3.61 -3.84 -20.43
C GLN A 47 -4.25 -3.08 -19.27
N LEU A 48 -3.43 -2.34 -18.53
CA LEU A 48 -3.86 -1.49 -17.42
C LEU A 48 -3.16 -0.14 -17.50
N LEU A 49 -3.95 0.92 -17.67
CA LEU A 49 -3.50 2.30 -17.54
C LEU A 49 -4.20 2.94 -16.34
N VAL A 50 -3.41 3.42 -15.39
CA VAL A 50 -3.88 4.22 -14.25
C VAL A 50 -3.21 5.58 -14.36
N ARG A 51 -3.99 6.66 -14.30
CA ARG A 51 -3.49 8.03 -14.32
C ARG A 51 -4.16 8.83 -13.21
N ASN A 52 -3.36 9.39 -12.31
CA ASN A 52 -3.83 10.35 -11.31
C ASN A 52 -4.13 11.70 -11.97
N ASP A 53 -5.42 12.07 -12.01
CA ASP A 53 -5.92 13.33 -12.59
C ASP A 53 -6.35 14.33 -11.49
N SER A 54 -5.95 14.09 -10.23
CA SER A 54 -6.35 14.89 -9.06
C SER A 54 -5.97 16.37 -9.17
N MET A 55 -4.84 16.68 -9.81
CA MET A 55 -4.38 18.06 -10.02
C MET A 55 -5.36 18.89 -10.86
N LYS A 56 -6.12 18.27 -11.78
CA LYS A 56 -7.10 18.96 -12.63
C LYS A 56 -8.29 19.52 -11.84
N HIS A 57 -8.50 19.02 -10.62
CA HIS A 57 -9.59 19.41 -9.73
C HIS A 57 -9.11 20.09 -8.44
N ALA A 58 -7.79 20.32 -8.30
CA ALA A 58 -7.19 20.93 -7.11
C ALA A 58 -7.64 22.38 -6.87
N HIS A 59 -8.20 23.06 -7.88
CA HIS A 59 -8.81 24.40 -7.73
C HIS A 59 -10.07 24.40 -6.85
N HIS A 60 -10.67 23.23 -6.57
CA HIS A 60 -11.68 23.10 -5.51
C HIS A 60 -10.99 22.82 -4.17
N ALA A 61 -10.49 23.88 -3.53
CA ALA A 61 -9.73 23.85 -2.28
C ALA A 61 -10.40 23.06 -1.13
N ALA A 62 -11.72 22.82 -1.19
CA ALA A 62 -12.43 22.00 -0.21
C ALA A 62 -12.05 20.51 -0.24
N MET A 63 -11.56 19.98 -1.37
CA MET A 63 -11.19 18.56 -1.52
C MET A 63 -9.79 18.24 -0.98
N ALA A 64 -8.89 19.22 -0.92
CA ALA A 64 -7.56 19.04 -0.33
C ALA A 64 -7.59 18.99 1.22
N ALA A 65 -8.66 19.52 1.83
CA ALA A 65 -8.85 19.57 3.27
C ALA A 65 -9.71 18.43 3.84
N GLN A 66 -10.46 17.71 2.99
CA GLN A 66 -11.37 16.64 3.37
C GLN A 66 -10.81 15.25 3.03
N GLY A 67 -9.82 14.80 3.79
CA GLY A 67 -9.65 13.38 4.12
C GLY A 67 -9.09 12.42 3.07
N GLY A 68 -9.24 12.67 1.77
CA GLY A 68 -8.73 11.78 0.74
C GLY A 68 -7.20 11.69 0.80
N GLY A 69 -6.67 10.54 1.22
CA GLY A 69 -5.24 10.30 1.45
C GLY A 69 -4.34 11.04 0.44
N ASN A 70 -3.42 11.85 0.96
CA ASN A 70 -2.43 12.61 0.19
C ASN A 70 -2.97 13.56 -0.91
N GLY A 71 -4.28 13.84 -0.97
CA GLY A 71 -4.89 14.70 -2.00
C GLY A 71 -5.21 13.98 -3.31
N GLU A 72 -5.16 12.64 -3.32
CA GLU A 72 -5.43 11.81 -4.49
C GLU A 72 -6.93 11.45 -4.56
N THR A 73 -7.71 12.19 -5.36
CA THR A 73 -9.18 12.09 -5.38
C THR A 73 -9.77 11.70 -6.73
N HIS A 74 -9.03 11.89 -7.83
CA HIS A 74 -9.52 11.61 -9.18
C HIS A 74 -8.52 10.76 -9.95
N PHE A 75 -9.00 9.64 -10.46
CA PHE A 75 -8.21 8.69 -11.23
C PHE A 75 -8.91 8.32 -12.53
N PHE A 76 -8.13 8.27 -13.61
CA PHE A 76 -8.52 7.63 -14.85
C PHE A 76 -7.96 6.21 -14.85
N VAL A 77 -8.83 5.22 -15.09
CA VAL A 77 -8.46 3.81 -15.12
C VAL A 77 -9.01 3.18 -16.40
N GLU A 78 -8.11 2.64 -17.22
CA GLU A 78 -8.44 1.89 -18.43
C GLU A 78 -7.96 0.45 -18.27
N ILE A 79 -8.86 -0.51 -18.50
CA ILE A 79 -8.65 -1.92 -18.22
C ILE A 79 -9.11 -2.74 -19.42
N VAL A 80 -8.19 -3.52 -20.00
CA VAL A 80 -8.50 -4.55 -20.99
C VAL A 80 -8.37 -5.91 -20.31
N SER A 81 -9.48 -6.65 -20.20
CA SER A 81 -9.51 -7.96 -19.53
C SER A 81 -10.67 -8.82 -20.04
N ASP A 82 -10.40 -10.12 -20.19
CA ASP A 82 -11.41 -11.15 -20.49
C ASP A 82 -12.46 -11.32 -19.39
N ARG A 83 -12.18 -10.88 -18.16
CA ARG A 83 -13.13 -10.91 -17.03
C ARG A 83 -14.37 -10.04 -17.26
N PHE A 84 -14.35 -9.20 -18.30
CA PHE A 84 -15.48 -8.38 -18.73
C PHE A 84 -16.32 -8.98 -19.86
N GLN A 85 -15.91 -10.11 -20.44
CA GLN A 85 -16.68 -10.78 -21.49
C GLN A 85 -18.10 -11.11 -21.00
N GLY A 86 -19.10 -10.90 -21.86
CA GLY A 86 -20.52 -11.12 -21.54
C GLY A 86 -21.14 -10.12 -20.56
N LYS A 87 -20.39 -9.18 -19.98
CA LYS A 87 -20.92 -8.16 -19.06
C LYS A 87 -21.30 -6.88 -19.82
N PRO A 88 -22.49 -6.30 -19.57
CA PRO A 88 -22.83 -4.97 -20.09
C PRO A 88 -21.94 -3.90 -19.45
N GLN A 89 -21.77 -2.76 -20.12
CA GLN A 89 -20.89 -1.67 -19.68
C GLN A 89 -21.10 -1.31 -18.19
N ILE A 90 -22.34 -1.05 -17.78
CA ILE A 90 -22.64 -0.66 -16.40
C ILE A 90 -22.21 -1.71 -15.37
N ALA A 91 -22.29 -3.01 -15.70
CA ALA A 91 -21.87 -4.08 -14.79
C ALA A 91 -20.34 -4.11 -14.64
N ARG A 92 -19.59 -3.77 -15.69
CA ARG A 92 -18.12 -3.61 -15.64
C ARG A 92 -17.75 -2.46 -14.71
N HIS A 93 -18.36 -1.30 -14.89
CA HIS A 93 -18.13 -0.13 -14.03
C HIS A 93 -18.49 -0.42 -12.56
N ARG A 94 -19.63 -1.07 -12.30
CA ARG A 94 -20.00 -1.46 -10.93
C ARG A 94 -18.99 -2.40 -10.29
N ALA A 95 -18.47 -3.38 -11.02
CA ALA A 95 -17.45 -4.29 -10.51
C ALA A 95 -16.16 -3.55 -10.14
N VAL A 96 -15.70 -2.64 -10.99
CA VAL A 96 -14.49 -1.83 -10.73
C VAL A 96 -14.71 -0.87 -9.55
N ASN A 97 -15.84 -0.17 -9.51
CA ASN A 97 -16.14 0.75 -8.42
C ASN A 97 -16.31 0.02 -7.08
N ALA A 98 -16.88 -1.18 -7.08
CA ALA A 98 -16.98 -1.99 -5.87
C ALA A 98 -15.61 -2.44 -5.34
N LEU A 99 -14.67 -2.77 -6.23
CA LEU A 99 -13.30 -3.13 -5.86
C LEU A 99 -12.53 -1.94 -5.27
N LEU A 100 -12.71 -0.75 -5.84
CA LEU A 100 -11.93 0.44 -5.51
C LEU A 100 -12.60 1.36 -4.49
N GLY A 101 -13.86 1.16 -4.15
CA GLY A 101 -14.63 2.06 -3.28
C GLY A 101 -13.94 2.36 -1.94
N ALA A 102 -13.34 1.34 -1.33
CA ALA A 102 -12.62 1.48 -0.06
C ALA A 102 -11.42 2.45 -0.11
N GLU A 103 -10.84 2.70 -1.28
CA GLU A 103 -9.74 3.67 -1.43
C GLU A 103 -10.20 5.12 -1.35
N PHE A 104 -11.49 5.38 -1.54
CA PHE A 104 -12.08 6.72 -1.60
C PHE A 104 -13.04 7.03 -0.43
N GLU A 105 -13.27 6.07 0.47
CA GLU A 105 -14.14 6.23 1.65
C GLU A 105 -13.37 6.69 2.91
N LEU A 106 -12.05 6.94 2.79
CA LEU A 106 -11.15 7.32 3.90
C LEU A 106 -11.17 8.82 4.22
#